data_AF-A0A8J4C8L2-F1
#
_entry.id   AF-A0A8J4C8L2-F1
#
_cell.length_a   1.000
_cell.length_b   1.000
_cell.length_c   1.000
_cell.angle_alpha   90.00
_cell.angle_beta   90.00
_cell.angle_gamma   90.00
#
_symmetry.space_group_name_H-M   'P 1'
#
loop_
_entity.id
_entity.type
_entity.pdbx_description
1 polymer ?
#
loop_
_entity_poly.entity_id
_entity_poly.type
_entity_poly.pdbx_seq_one_letter_code
_entity_poly.pdbx_strand_id
1 'polypeptide(L)'
;MTGAETPPPPLPPALPSAYALHRGQWFPDTWRKIQKSSQEFYVWLLECRLPATLLTCGPSPIVEYLEGSWVAQHPGRLRADRHPTASALDAITSHRSTAFRLLGQDGLYGHVSGRGNPCDNTIVRGYTK
;
A
#
# COMPACT_ATOMS: atom_id res chain seq x y z
N MET A 1 -13.25 -20.50 21.13
CA MET A 1 -12.45 -19.38 21.68
C MET A 1 -12.33 -18.35 20.58
N THR A 2 -13.22 -17.37 20.56
CA THR A 2 -13.29 -16.34 19.52
C THR A 2 -12.18 -15.35 19.82
N GLY A 3 -11.07 -15.42 19.06
CA GLY A 3 -10.05 -14.38 19.11
C GLY A 3 -10.71 -13.08 18.71
N ALA A 4 -10.78 -12.12 19.64
CA ALA A 4 -11.24 -10.78 19.34
C ALA A 4 -10.23 -10.19 18.33
N GLU A 5 -10.61 -10.22 17.06
CA GLU A 5 -9.88 -9.57 15.99
C GLU A 5 -9.84 -8.09 16.35
N THR A 6 -8.68 -7.63 16.81
CA THR A 6 -8.51 -6.22 17.21
C THR A 6 -8.79 -5.39 15.96
N PRO A 7 -9.73 -4.45 16.00
CA PRO A 7 -10.06 -3.66 14.81
C PRO A 7 -8.77 -2.98 14.33
N PRO A 8 -8.45 -3.08 13.03
CA PRO A 8 -7.21 -2.55 12.51
C PRO A 8 -7.14 -1.05 12.79
N PRO A 9 -5.97 -0.50 13.17
CA PRO A 9 -5.82 0.89 13.52
C PRO A 9 -6.35 1.79 12.40
N PRO A 10 -7.01 2.91 12.75
CA PRO A 10 -7.54 3.82 11.75
C PRO A 10 -6.40 4.35 10.88
N LEU A 11 -6.67 4.47 9.59
CA LEU A 11 -5.78 5.18 8.67
C LEU A 11 -5.56 6.62 9.16
N PRO A 12 -4.41 7.25 8.81
CA PRO A 12 -4.22 8.66 9.05
C PRO A 12 -5.43 9.48 8.56
N PRO A 13 -5.92 10.47 9.32
CA PRO A 13 -7.13 11.26 8.98
C PRO A 13 -7.11 11.88 7.57
N ALA A 14 -5.92 12.04 7.00
CA ALA A 14 -5.68 12.53 5.66
C ALA A 14 -6.31 11.64 4.56
N LEU A 15 -6.32 10.30 4.69
CA LEU A 15 -6.87 9.42 3.65
C LEU A 15 -8.41 9.47 3.58
N PRO A 16 -9.14 9.37 4.73
CA PRO A 16 -10.59 9.57 4.74
C PRO A 16 -11.01 10.98 4.27
N SER A 17 -10.21 12.00 4.56
CA SER A 17 -10.47 13.38 4.10
C SER A 17 -10.32 13.52 2.58
N ALA A 18 -9.27 12.95 2.00
CA ALA A 18 -9.09 12.93 0.55
C ALA A 18 -10.24 12.18 -0.17
N TYR A 19 -10.73 11.08 0.40
CA TYR A 19 -11.91 10.40 -0.13
C TYR A 19 -13.16 11.26 -0.15
N ALA A 20 -13.42 12.03 0.91
CA ALA A 20 -14.58 12.90 0.97
C ALA A 20 -14.58 13.92 -0.20
N LEU A 21 -13.39 14.39 -0.60
CA LEU A 21 -13.20 15.27 -1.76
C LEU A 21 -13.46 14.57 -3.10
N HIS A 22 -13.13 13.28 -3.20
CA HIS A 22 -13.21 12.51 -4.45
C HIS A 22 -14.41 11.55 -4.55
N ARG A 23 -15.33 11.54 -3.56
CA ARG A 23 -16.42 10.54 -3.39
C ARG A 23 -17.27 10.29 -4.65
N GLY A 24 -17.41 11.27 -5.55
CA GLY A 24 -18.16 11.13 -6.81
C GLY A 24 -17.42 10.52 -7.99
N GLN A 25 -16.11 10.27 -7.88
CA GLN A 25 -15.23 9.86 -8.99
C GLN A 25 -14.83 8.37 -8.95
N TRP A 26 -15.16 7.65 -7.87
CA TRP A 26 -14.66 6.29 -7.64
C TRP A 26 -15.80 5.28 -7.50
N PHE A 27 -15.63 4.10 -8.10
CA PHE A 27 -16.49 2.96 -7.78
C PHE A 27 -16.25 2.54 -6.32
N PRO A 28 -17.32 2.30 -5.52
CA PRO A 28 -17.18 1.97 -4.10
C PRO A 28 -16.24 0.79 -3.82
N ASP A 29 -16.20 -0.19 -4.72
CA ASP A 29 -15.32 -1.36 -4.59
C ASP A 29 -13.84 -1.02 -4.75
N THR A 30 -13.51 -0.10 -5.67
CA THR A 30 -12.14 0.39 -5.86
C THR A 30 -11.66 1.14 -4.62
N TRP A 31 -12.55 1.97 -4.03
CA TRP A 31 -12.24 2.67 -2.79
C TRP A 31 -11.94 1.72 -1.63
N ARG A 32 -12.74 0.67 -1.44
CA ARG A 32 -12.49 -0.34 -0.40
C ARG A 32 -11.12 -1.00 -0.57
N LYS A 33 -10.72 -1.30 -1.81
CA LYS A 33 -9.39 -1.89 -2.11
C LYS A 33 -8.24 -0.94 -1.79
N ILE A 34 -8.38 0.35 -2.09
CA ILE A 34 -7.40 1.39 -1.75
C ILE A 34 -7.24 1.52 -0.23
N GLN A 35 -8.36 1.59 0.51
CA GLN A 35 -8.35 1.67 1.97
C GLN A 35 -7.69 0.44 2.58
N LYS A 36 -8.13 -0.76 2.19
CA LYS A 36 -7.60 -2.02 2.70
C LYS A 36 -6.09 -2.12 2.47
N SER A 37 -5.63 -1.89 1.22
CA SER A 37 -4.20 -1.92 0.87
C SER A 37 -3.37 -0.95 1.71
N SER A 38 -3.89 0.26 1.94
CA SER A 38 -3.18 1.29 2.71
C SER A 38 -3.16 0.98 4.21
N GLN A 39 -4.25 0.39 4.72
CA GLN A 39 -4.39 0.07 6.12
C GLN A 39 -3.48 -1.08 6.51
N GLU A 40 -3.45 -2.16 5.72
CA GLU A 40 -2.54 -3.28 5.94
C GLU A 40 -1.07 -2.83 5.93
N PHE A 41 -0.71 -1.91 5.03
CA PHE A 41 0.64 -1.36 5.00
C PHE A 41 0.96 -0.50 6.21
N TYR A 42 0.03 0.38 6.60
CA TYR A 42 0.24 1.25 7.74
C TYR A 42 0.38 0.46 9.03
N VAL A 43 -0.41 -0.60 9.20
CA VAL A 43 -0.25 -1.57 10.30
C VAL A 43 1.15 -2.16 10.29
N TRP A 44 1.60 -2.67 9.14
CA TRP A 44 2.92 -3.26 9.02
C TRP A 44 4.05 -2.26 9.33
N LEU A 45 3.95 -1.01 8.89
CA LEU A 45 4.92 0.06 9.24
C LEU A 45 5.02 0.25 10.77
N LEU A 46 3.88 0.25 11.46
CA LEU A 46 3.81 0.36 12.92
C LEU A 46 4.41 -0.86 13.62
N GLU A 47 4.08 -2.07 13.15
CA GLU A 47 4.56 -3.34 13.71
C GLU A 47 6.09 -3.47 13.56
N CYS A 48 6.63 -3.09 12.40
CA CYS A 48 8.07 -3.04 12.15
C CYS A 48 8.79 -1.89 12.87
N ARG A 49 8.04 -1.00 13.57
CA ARG A 49 8.57 0.19 14.27
C ARG A 49 9.45 1.06 13.39
N LEU A 50 9.11 1.15 12.10
CA LEU A 50 9.83 2.00 11.17
C LEU A 50 9.53 3.48 11.49
N PRO A 51 10.52 4.39 11.40
CA PRO A 51 10.30 5.83 11.54
C PRO A 51 9.66 6.42 10.28
N ALA A 52 8.60 5.77 9.77
CA ALA A 52 7.94 6.08 8.51
C ALA A 52 6.42 6.00 8.66
N THR A 53 5.73 6.81 7.88
CA THR A 53 4.26 6.86 7.79
C THR A 53 3.86 6.78 6.33
N LEU A 54 2.56 6.72 6.04
CA LEU A 54 2.08 6.88 4.65
C LEU A 54 2.48 8.23 4.03
N LEU A 55 2.84 9.24 4.82
CA LEU A 55 3.27 10.56 4.33
C LEU A 55 4.79 10.69 4.17
N THR A 56 5.56 9.79 4.77
CA THR A 56 7.03 9.92 4.88
C THR A 56 7.79 8.69 4.41
N CYS A 57 7.12 7.57 4.12
CA CYS A 57 7.79 6.37 3.66
C CYS A 57 8.42 6.56 2.28
N GLY A 58 9.60 5.98 2.08
CA GLY A 58 10.22 5.85 0.78
C GLY A 58 9.83 4.56 0.06
N PRO A 59 10.49 4.24 -1.07
CA PRO A 59 10.23 3.04 -1.86
C PRO A 59 10.60 1.72 -1.14
N SER A 60 11.68 1.70 -0.34
CA SER A 60 12.18 0.45 0.26
C SER A 60 11.16 -0.24 1.18
N PRO A 61 10.49 0.47 2.12
CA PRO A 61 9.43 -0.13 2.93
C PRO A 61 8.30 -0.79 2.11
N ILE A 62 8.04 -0.34 0.88
CA ILE A 62 7.03 -0.97 0.03
C ILE A 62 7.49 -2.35 -0.42
N VAL A 63 8.73 -2.46 -0.90
CA VAL A 63 9.28 -3.76 -1.34
C VAL A 63 9.42 -4.71 -0.15
N GLU A 64 9.93 -4.23 0.98
CA GLU A 64 10.05 -5.01 2.21
C GLU A 64 8.68 -5.54 2.68
N TYR A 65 7.63 -4.72 2.63
CA TYR A 65 6.27 -5.15 2.92
C TYR A 65 5.79 -6.24 1.96
N LEU A 66 6.02 -6.06 0.67
CA LEU A 66 5.55 -7.01 -0.34
C LEU A 66 6.24 -8.36 -0.16
N GLU A 67 7.57 -8.36 -0.03
CA GLU A 67 8.40 -9.56 0.15
C GLU A 67 8.17 -10.25 1.48
N GLY A 68 8.22 -9.49 2.58
CA GLY A 68 8.28 -10.04 3.93
C GLY A 68 6.92 -10.34 4.56
N SER A 69 5.83 -9.76 4.03
CA SER A 69 4.51 -9.88 4.65
C SER A 69 3.41 -10.21 3.64
N TRP A 70 3.22 -9.38 2.60
CA TRP A 70 2.06 -9.49 1.74
C TRP A 70 2.03 -10.78 0.92
N VAL A 71 3.16 -11.17 0.34
CA VAL A 71 3.33 -12.43 -0.41
C VAL A 71 3.00 -13.65 0.45
N ALA A 72 3.44 -13.65 1.71
CA ALA A 72 3.19 -14.75 2.63
C ALA A 72 1.69 -14.91 2.97
N GLN A 73 0.96 -13.80 3.04
CA GLN A 73 -0.48 -13.77 3.33
C GLN A 73 -1.36 -14.03 2.09
N HIS A 74 -0.81 -13.82 0.90
CA HIS A 74 -1.52 -13.97 -0.37
C HIS A 74 -0.83 -14.99 -1.28
N PRO A 75 -0.64 -16.24 -0.81
CA PRO A 75 -0.03 -17.26 -1.65
C PRO A 75 -0.90 -17.44 -2.90
N GLY A 76 -0.25 -17.41 -4.07
CA GLY A 76 -0.94 -17.51 -5.35
C GLY A 76 -1.88 -18.72 -5.38
N ARG A 77 -3.10 -18.54 -5.90
CA ARG A 77 -4.20 -19.53 -5.75
C ARG A 77 -3.92 -20.91 -6.34
N LEU A 78 -2.92 -21.09 -7.22
CA LEU A 78 -2.83 -22.29 -8.08
C LEU A 78 -1.42 -22.67 -8.55
N ARG A 79 -0.34 -22.13 -7.97
CA ARG A 79 1.03 -22.34 -8.48
C ARG A 79 1.91 -23.15 -7.52
N ALA A 80 2.69 -24.07 -8.07
CA ALA A 80 3.61 -24.95 -7.32
C ALA A 80 4.60 -24.17 -6.44
N ASP A 81 4.87 -22.95 -6.86
CA ASP A 81 5.78 -21.95 -6.32
C ASP A 81 5.12 -21.02 -5.29
N ARG A 82 3.80 -21.10 -5.05
CA ARG A 82 3.03 -20.28 -4.07
C ARG A 82 3.20 -18.76 -4.18
N HIS A 83 3.89 -18.25 -5.19
CA HIS A 83 4.09 -16.81 -5.39
C HIS A 83 2.87 -16.14 -6.06
N PRO A 84 2.54 -14.89 -5.68
CA PRO A 84 1.56 -14.07 -6.39
C PRO A 84 1.95 -13.85 -7.85
N THR A 85 0.97 -13.61 -8.72
CA THR A 85 1.24 -13.20 -10.09
C THR A 85 1.75 -11.75 -10.14
N ALA A 86 2.54 -11.40 -11.14
CA ALA A 86 2.94 -10.02 -11.42
C ALA A 86 1.72 -9.08 -11.50
N SER A 87 0.61 -9.53 -12.09
CA SER A 87 -0.65 -8.76 -12.11
C SER A 87 -1.26 -8.50 -10.73
N ALA A 88 -1.10 -9.41 -9.77
CA ALA A 88 -1.58 -9.21 -8.40
C ALA A 88 -0.70 -8.19 -7.65
N LEU A 89 0.62 -8.27 -7.86
CA LEU A 89 1.59 -7.31 -7.34
C LEU A 89 1.39 -5.91 -7.93
N ASP A 90 1.12 -5.82 -9.24
CA ASP A 90 0.80 -4.56 -9.90
C ASP A 90 -0.52 -3.97 -9.39
N ALA A 91 -1.56 -4.80 -9.23
CA ALA A 91 -2.85 -4.36 -8.70
C ALA A 91 -2.74 -3.78 -7.27
N ILE A 92 -2.05 -4.47 -6.34
CA ILE A 92 -1.90 -3.97 -4.96
C ILE A 92 -1.06 -2.69 -4.92
N THR A 93 -0.02 -2.61 -5.75
CA THR A 93 0.86 -1.44 -5.88
C THR A 93 0.13 -0.26 -6.47
N SER A 94 -0.76 -0.48 -7.45
CA SER A 94 -1.60 0.55 -8.07
C SER A 94 -2.62 1.14 -7.10
N HIS A 95 -3.29 0.30 -6.31
CA HIS A 95 -4.18 0.78 -5.24
C HIS A 95 -3.43 1.65 -4.21
N ARG A 96 -2.18 1.27 -3.89
CA ARG A 96 -1.34 2.02 -2.95
C ARG A 96 -0.79 3.31 -3.55
N SER A 97 -0.37 3.28 -4.81
CA SER A 97 0.02 4.47 -5.57
C SER A 97 -1.11 5.49 -5.54
N THR A 98 -2.34 5.04 -5.76
CA THR A 98 -3.53 5.88 -5.66
C THR A 98 -3.68 6.50 -4.27
N ALA A 99 -3.49 5.73 -3.20
CA ALA A 99 -3.55 6.25 -1.83
C ALA A 99 -2.53 7.35 -1.58
N PHE A 100 -1.29 7.19 -2.08
CA PHE A 100 -0.25 8.22 -1.96
C PHE A 100 -0.59 9.49 -2.74
N ARG A 101 -1.16 9.38 -3.95
CA ARG A 101 -1.66 10.56 -4.70
C ARG A 101 -2.74 11.31 -3.93
N LEU A 102 -3.68 10.58 -3.33
CA LEU A 102 -4.72 11.17 -2.48
C LEU A 102 -4.15 11.87 -1.23
N LEU A 103 -2.96 11.48 -0.78
CA LEU A 103 -2.21 12.14 0.29
C LEU A 103 -1.33 13.30 -0.20
N GLY A 104 -1.42 13.69 -1.46
CA GLY A 104 -0.62 14.77 -2.08
C GLY A 104 0.80 14.35 -2.46
N GLN A 105 1.10 13.06 -2.48
CA GLN A 105 2.37 12.52 -2.98
C GLN A 105 2.23 12.14 -4.46
N ASP A 106 2.07 13.16 -5.31
CA ASP A 106 1.98 13.00 -6.77
C ASP A 106 3.36 12.99 -7.44
N GLY A 107 3.43 12.37 -8.62
CA GLY A 107 4.64 12.35 -9.46
C GLY A 107 5.69 11.32 -9.04
N LEU A 108 6.81 11.31 -9.77
CA LEU A 108 7.92 10.39 -9.55
C LEU A 108 8.58 10.61 -8.19
N TYR A 109 8.94 9.53 -7.50
CA TYR A 109 9.66 9.64 -6.24
C TYR A 109 11.11 10.08 -6.45
N GLY A 110 11.50 11.19 -5.82
CA GLY A 110 12.87 11.68 -5.78
C GLY A 110 13.58 11.28 -4.48
N HIS A 111 14.61 10.44 -4.56
CA HIS A 111 15.39 10.03 -3.38
C HIS A 111 16.06 11.20 -2.65
N VAL A 112 16.52 12.22 -3.39
CA VAL A 112 17.17 13.40 -2.82
C VAL A 112 16.16 14.28 -2.08
N SER A 113 14.94 14.42 -2.61
CA SER A 113 13.90 15.27 -2.03
C SER A 113 13.05 14.55 -0.98
N GLY A 114 13.06 13.22 -0.96
CA GLY A 114 12.17 12.40 -0.14
C GLY A 114 10.69 12.57 -0.49
N ARG A 115 10.38 13.07 -1.71
CA ARG A 115 9.04 13.47 -2.15
C ARG A 115 8.62 12.74 -3.41
N GLY A 116 7.31 12.74 -3.67
CA GLY A 116 6.67 12.05 -4.79
C GLY A 116 6.06 10.72 -4.35
N ASN A 117 5.46 9.99 -5.29
CA ASN A 117 4.78 8.74 -5.01
C ASN A 117 5.78 7.59 -4.87
N PRO A 118 5.93 6.97 -3.69
CA PRO A 118 6.96 5.95 -3.49
C PRO A 118 6.72 4.67 -4.31
N CYS A 119 5.47 4.41 -4.75
CA CYS A 119 5.18 3.33 -5.71
C CYS A 119 5.65 3.67 -7.14
N ASP A 120 5.73 4.95 -7.50
CA ASP A 120 6.27 5.42 -8.79
C ASP A 120 7.80 5.58 -8.71
N ASN A 121 8.48 4.49 -8.37
CA ASN A 121 9.93 4.36 -8.29
C ASN A 121 10.41 3.10 -9.04
N THR A 122 11.63 3.13 -9.57
CA THR A 122 12.21 2.03 -10.36
C THR A 122 12.38 0.74 -9.55
N ILE A 123 12.68 0.83 -8.26
CA ILE A 123 12.85 -0.34 -7.38
C ILE A 123 11.52 -1.08 -7.22
N VAL A 124 10.44 -0.34 -6.89
CA VAL A 124 9.09 -0.92 -6.77
C VAL A 124 8.63 -1.50 -8.10
N ARG A 125 8.81 -0.77 -9.21
CA ARG A 125 8.47 -1.25 -10.55
C ARG A 125 9.30 -2.45 -11.01
N GLY A 126 10.52 -2.60 -10.52
CA GLY A 126 11.37 -3.75 -10.79
C GLY A 126 10.87 -5.00 -10.05
N TYR A 127 10.33 -4.82 -8.86
CA TYR A 127 9.80 -5.91 -8.04
C TYR A 127 8.46 -6.47 -8.55
N THR A 128 7.59 -5.64 -9.11
CA THR A 128 6.23 -6.04 -9.53
C THR A 128 6.14 -6.61 -10.96
N LYS A 129 7.27 -6.74 -11.67
CA LYS A 129 7.36 -7.24 -13.05
C LYS A 129 7.74 -8.71 -13.08
#